data_AF-A0A2H3BB91-F1
#
_entry.id   AF-A0A2H3BB91-F1
#
_cell.length_a   1.000
_cell.length_b   1.000
_cell.length_c   1.000
_cell.angle_alpha   90.00
_cell.angle_beta   90.00
_cell.angle_gamma   90.00
#
_symmetry.space_group_name_H-M   'P 1'
#
loop_
_entity.id
_entity.type
_entity.pdbx_description
1 polymer ?
#
loop_
_entity_poly.entity_id
_entity_poly.type
_entity_poly.pdbx_seq_one_letter_code
_entity_poly.pdbx_strand_id
1 'polypeptide(L)' 'GKIHIAQDSWSAPQKLLLLGLVAVWVQDGKMQVLTMDMIHLHESHTGVNLTSVFYKSLQDFSIVDKLL' A
#
# COMPACT_ATOMS: atom_id res chain seq x y z
N GLY A 1 -18.92 -2.31 3.72
CA GLY A 1 -18.11 -1.08 3.90
C GLY A 1 -17.18 -0.90 2.72
N LYS A 2 -16.54 0.25 2.58
CA LYS A 2 -15.48 0.47 1.58
C LYS A 2 -14.14 0.60 2.29
N ILE A 3 -13.10 -0.01 1.73
CA ILE A 3 -11.72 0.16 2.16
C ILE A 3 -11.02 0.97 1.07
N HIS A 4 -10.36 2.04 1.46
CA HIS A 4 -9.53 2.86 0.59
C HIS A 4 -8.07 2.57 0.91
N ILE A 5 -7.25 2.36 -0.11
CA ILE A 5 -5.80 2.21 0.06
C ILE A 5 -5.15 3.51 -0.37
N ALA A 6 -4.47 4.17 0.56
CA ALA A 6 -3.58 5.28 0.27
C ALA A 6 -2.18 4.73 -0.02
N GLN A 7 -1.58 5.22 -1.09
CA GLN A 7 -0.22 4.89 -1.50
C GLN A 7 0.62 6.16 -1.43
N ASP A 8 1.76 6.08 -0.74
CA ASP A 8 2.77 7.14 -0.73
C ASP A 8 4.13 6.57 -1.11
N SER A 9 4.85 7.23 -2.00
CA SER A 9 6.16 6.78 -2.48
C SER A 9 7.14 7.93 -2.45
N TRP A 10 8.30 7.72 -1.85
CA TRP A 10 9.32 8.76 -1.74
C TRP A 10 10.74 8.20 -1.82
N SER A 11 11.65 9.06 -2.26
CA SER A 11 13.08 8.80 -2.23
C SER A 11 13.66 9.43 -0.96
N ALA A 12 14.14 8.59 -0.03
CA ALA A 12 14.80 9.06 1.18
C ALA A 12 16.26 9.46 0.91
N PRO A 13 16.86 10.34 1.73
CA PRO A 13 18.23 10.87 1.53
C PRO A 13 19.33 9.81 1.43
N GLN A 14 19.06 8.59 1.90
CA GLN A 14 19.99 7.46 1.95
C GLN A 14 19.98 6.62 0.65
N LYS A 15 19.39 7.15 -0.43
CA LYS A 15 19.08 6.41 -1.68
C LYS A 15 18.13 5.23 -1.47
N LEU A 16 17.33 5.24 -0.41
CA LEU A 16 16.25 4.29 -0.22
C LEU A 16 15.02 4.80 -0.97
N LEU A 17 14.43 3.95 -1.81
CA LEU A 17 13.14 4.20 -2.42
C LEU A 17 12.10 3.46 -1.60
N LEU A 18 11.11 4.16 -1.06
CA LEU A 18 10.13 3.59 -0.14
C LEU A 18 8.71 3.72 -0.70
N LEU A 19 7.89 2.72 -0.40
CA LEU A 19 6.46 2.67 -0.70
C LEU A 19 5.70 2.34 0.57
N GLY A 20 4.94 3.32 1.07
CA GLY A 20 4.01 3.14 2.18
C GLY A 20 2.61 2.85 1.67
N LEU A 21 1.96 1.84 2.26
CA LEU A 21 0.55 1.49 1.99
C LEU A 21 -0.26 1.60 3.28
N VAL A 22 -1.40 2.30 3.20
CA VAL A 22 -2.30 2.51 4.34
C VAL A 22 -3.73 2.20 3.93
N ALA A 23 -4.39 1.31 4.68
CA ALA A 23 -5.82 1.05 4.54
C ALA A 23 -6.61 2.00 5.44
N VAL A 24 -7.66 2.60 4.86
CA VAL A 24 -8.58 3.50 5.56
C VAL A 24 -10.01 3.04 5.30
N TRP A 25 -10.81 2.88 6.36
CA TRP A 25 -12.24 2.55 6.25
C TRP A 25 -13.03 3.24 7.35
N VAL A 26 -14.36 3.20 7.24
CA VAL A 26 -15.27 3.68 8.30
C VAL A 26 -15.98 2.49 8.92
N GLN A 27 -15.97 2.45 10.25
CA GLN A 27 -16.70 1.47 11.05
C GLN A 27 -17.33 2.19 12.24
N ASP A 28 -18.63 2.00 12.44
CA ASP A 28 -19.42 2.61 13.53
C ASP A 28 -19.27 4.14 13.63
N GLY A 29 -19.27 4.81 12.46
CA GLY A 29 -19.12 6.26 12.36
C GLY A 29 -17.70 6.77 12.65
N LYS A 30 -16.72 5.88 12.84
CA LYS A 30 -15.33 6.24 13.12
C LYS A 30 -14.42 5.81 11.97
N MET A 31 -13.49 6.69 11.62
CA MET A 31 -12.43 6.37 10.68
C MET A 31 -11.41 5.43 11.34
N GLN A 32 -11.09 4.35 10.64
CA GLN A 32 -10.06 3.38 10.99
C GLN A 32 -8.90 3.54 10.02
N VAL A 33 -7.69 3.39 10.52
CA VAL A 33 -6.45 3.55 9.76
C VAL A 33 -5.52 2.40 10.13
N LEU A 34 -4.99 1.70 9.13
CA LEU A 34 -4.03 0.63 9.31
C LEU A 34 -2.89 0.82 8.31
N THR A 35 -1.66 1.01 8.80
CA THR A 35 -0.46 0.86 7.97
C THR A 35 -0.34 -0.60 7.58
N MET A 36 -0.48 -0.88 6.29
CA MET A 36 -0.34 -2.23 5.76
C MET A 36 1.12 -2.60 5.63
N ASP A 37 1.89 -1.75 4.93
CA ASP A 37 3.23 -2.12 4.52
C ASP A 37 4.13 -0.91 4.35
N MET A 38 5.43 -1.17 4.47
CA MET A 38 6.52 -0.22 4.25
C MET A 38 7.60 -0.92 3.45
N ILE A 39 7.54 -0.75 2.14
CA ILE A 39 8.30 -1.57 1.20
C ILE A 39 9.52 -0.80 0.71
N HIS A 40 10.69 -1.43 0.78
CA HIS A 40 11.89 -0.94 0.12
C HIS A 40 11.90 -1.37 -1.35
N LEU A 41 11.85 -0.39 -2.24
CA LEU A 41 11.88 -0.57 -3.69
C LEU A 41 13.32 -0.64 -4.16
N HIS A 42 13.69 -1.79 -4.74
CA HIS A 42 15.04 -2.04 -5.26
C HIS A 42 15.16 -1.72 -6.75
N GLU A 43 14.04 -1.39 -7.38
CA GLU A 43 13.94 -1.07 -8.80
C GLU A 43 13.32 0.32 -9.02
N SER A 44 13.45 0.85 -10.23
CA SER A 44 12.86 2.12 -10.64
C SER A 44 11.34 2.16 -10.42
N HIS A 45 10.80 3.35 -10.12
CA HIS A 45 9.37 3.65 -9.98
C HIS A 45 8.60 3.60 -11.31
N THR A 46 8.63 2.46 -11.98
CA THR A 46 7.76 2.21 -13.13
C THR A 46 6.39 1.76 -12.64
N GLY A 47 5.35 2.02 -13.45
CA GLY A 47 4.00 1.55 -13.12
C GLY A 47 3.94 0.03 -12.92
N VAL A 48 4.66 -0.72 -13.76
CA VAL A 48 4.74 -2.20 -13.68
C VAL A 48 5.29 -2.65 -12.32
N ASN A 49 6.40 -2.05 -11.89
CA ASN A 49 7.04 -2.42 -10.64
C ASN A 49 6.14 -2.07 -9.46
N LEU A 50 5.62 -0.85 -9.41
CA LEU A 50 4.73 -0.41 -8.34
C LEU A 50 3.48 -1.28 -8.23
N THR A 51 2.84 -1.63 -9.35
CA THR A 51 1.68 -2.54 -9.37
C THR A 51 2.05 -3.92 -8.84
N SER A 52 3.21 -4.47 -9.20
CA SER A 52 3.65 -5.77 -8.72
C SER A 52 3.82 -5.79 -7.19
N VAL A 53 4.47 -4.78 -6.61
CA VAL A 53 4.69 -4.73 -5.15
C VAL A 53 3.40 -4.41 -4.40
N PHE A 54 2.57 -3.52 -4.95
CA PHE A 54 1.25 -3.23 -4.41
C PHE A 54 0.38 -4.49 -4.36
N TYR A 55 0.29 -5.23 -5.46
CA TYR A 55 -0.51 -6.45 -5.55
C TYR A 55 -0.02 -7.52 -4.57
N LYS A 56 1.31 -7.69 -4.45
CA LYS A 56 1.89 -8.60 -3.47
C LYS A 56 1.47 -8.24 -2.04
N SER A 57 1.53 -6.97 -1.67
CA SER A 57 1.09 -6.53 -0.33
C SER A 57 -0.40 -6.83 -0.09
N LEU A 58 -1.27 -6.65 -1.10
CA LEU A 58 -2.68 -7.05 -0.99
C LEU A 58 -2.85 -8.57 -0.80
N GLN A 59 -2.01 -9.40 -1.44
CA GLN A 59 -2.02 -10.86 -1.28
C GLN A 59 -1.62 -11.26 0.13
N ASP A 60 -0.56 -10.66 0.68
CA ASP A 60 -0.05 -10.95 2.02
C ASP A 60 -1.10 -10.61 3.10
N PHE A 61 -1.91 -9.57 2.86
CA PHE A 61 -3.06 -9.22 3.70
C PHE A 61 -4.34 -10.01 3.39
N SER A 62 -4.33 -10.90 2.40
CA SER A 62 -5.48 -11.71 1.97
C SER A 62 -6.72 -10.87 1.61
N ILE A 63 -6.50 -9.71 0.98
CA ILE A 63 -7.59 -8.78 0.60
C ILE A 63 -7.78 -8.61 -0.91
N VAL A 64 -7.02 -9.34 -1.73
CA VAL A 64 -7.15 -9.32 -3.20
C VAL A 64 -8.58 -9.65 -3.64
N ASP A 65 -9.17 -10.71 -3.08
CA ASP A 65 -10.51 -11.17 -3.49
C ASP A 65 -11.66 -10.34 -2.91
N LYS A 66 -11.35 -9.35 -2.05
CA LYS A 66 -12.36 -8.45 -1.45
C LYS A 66 -12.48 -7.13 -2.20
N LEU A 67 -11.61 -6.89 -3.18
CA LEU A 67 -11.46 -5.63 -3.91
C LEU A 67 -12.16 -5.63 -5.29
N LEU A 68 -12.82 -6.74 -5.66
CA LEU A 68 -13.64 -6.88 -6.87
C LEU A 68 -15.13 -6.96 -6.55
#